data_AF-A0A521GLN8-F1
#
_entry.id   AF-A0A521GLN8-F1
#
_cell.length_a   1.000
_cell.length_b   1.000
_cell.length_c   1.000
_cell.angle_alpha   90.00
_cell.angle_beta   90.00
_cell.angle_gamma   90.00
#
_symmetry.space_group_name_H-M   'P 1'
#
loop_
_entity.id
_entity.type
_entity.pdbx_description
1 polymer ?
#
loop_
_entity_poly.entity_id
_entity_poly.type
_entity_poly.pdbx_seq_one_letter_code
_entity_poly.pdbx_strand_id
1 'polypeptide(L)'
;MEEVERRRPSRVGRYSAIAGDLYGITFDVETNAAWADFIHLTQIMDAALDDTPGWLNEQESEELLKKYIDPQFLEAEFPSLAPSHNPEHYDRLKTMAQRLMRLNRYIKQTSSHERYVSLKQLEGRCYAQMILACCSQDIMAQANYQKFANDFIKLGEAGILFDTLIDNSRDFRRGETQVKLSLQERFRLIGRSAIIMKGVYPKLIRPKPLVILLATSVKVALDRTK
;
A
#
# COMPACT_ATOMS: atom_id res chain seq x y z
N MET A 1 5.24 -23.95 -4.09
CA MET A 1 4.01 -23.19 -3.70
C MET A 1 3.54 -23.50 -2.28
N GLU A 2 3.96 -24.57 -1.61
CA GLU A 2 3.50 -24.90 -0.23
C GLU A 2 4.10 -24.04 0.90
N GLU A 3 5.21 -23.31 0.67
CA GLU A 3 5.88 -22.55 1.76
C GLU A 3 5.31 -21.14 1.98
N VAL A 4 4.49 -20.63 1.04
CA VAL A 4 3.90 -19.28 1.10
C VAL A 4 2.63 -19.24 1.98
N GLU A 5 1.94 -20.37 2.15
CA GLU A 5 0.68 -20.44 2.89
C GLU A 5 0.83 -20.28 4.42
N ARG A 6 1.98 -20.67 5.00
CA ARG A 6 2.13 -20.69 6.48
C ARG A 6 2.55 -19.38 7.13
N ARG A 7 2.81 -18.30 6.38
CA ARG A 7 3.33 -17.01 6.95
C ARG A 7 2.31 -15.85 6.99
N ARG A 8 1.12 -16.04 6.41
CA ARG A 8 0.10 -15.00 6.15
C ARG A 8 -0.42 -14.25 7.41
N PRO A 9 -0.69 -14.87 8.57
CA PRO A 9 -1.30 -14.18 9.72
C PRO A 9 -0.35 -13.25 10.50
N SER A 10 0.97 -13.44 10.39
CA SER A 10 1.93 -12.87 11.36
C SER A 10 2.20 -11.37 11.23
N ARG A 11 1.88 -10.77 10.07
CA ARG A 11 2.20 -9.36 9.77
C ARG A 11 1.03 -8.43 10.00
N VAL A 12 -0.16 -8.79 9.51
CA VAL A 12 -1.38 -8.00 9.75
C VAL A 12 -1.68 -7.88 11.24
N GLY A 13 -1.51 -8.98 11.98
CA GLY A 13 -1.63 -8.97 13.45
C GLY A 13 -0.69 -7.96 14.14
N ARG A 14 0.46 -7.63 13.55
CA ARG A 14 1.35 -6.58 14.09
C ARG A 14 0.81 -5.19 13.80
N TYR A 15 0.23 -4.96 12.61
CA TYR A 15 -0.34 -3.65 12.26
C TYR A 15 -1.58 -3.35 13.10
N SER A 16 -2.46 -4.33 13.25
CA SER A 16 -3.64 -4.20 14.10
C SER A 16 -3.26 -4.05 15.57
N ALA A 17 -2.25 -4.77 16.06
CA ALA A 17 -1.72 -4.56 17.42
C ALA A 17 -1.18 -3.13 17.62
N ILE A 18 -0.36 -2.63 16.69
CA ILE A 18 0.15 -1.26 16.78
C ILE A 18 -0.98 -0.23 16.71
N ALA A 19 -1.94 -0.41 15.80
CA ALA A 19 -3.08 0.49 15.71
C ALA A 19 -3.94 0.42 16.99
N GLY A 20 -4.08 -0.75 17.60
CA GLY A 20 -4.68 -0.93 18.92
C GLY A 20 -3.93 -0.19 20.02
N ASP A 21 -2.61 -0.35 20.10
CA ASP A 21 -1.78 0.31 21.11
C ASP A 21 -1.80 1.84 20.99
N LEU A 22 -1.81 2.36 19.75
CA LEU A 22 -1.69 3.79 19.49
C LEU A 22 -3.01 4.54 19.48
N TYR A 23 -4.10 3.87 19.09
CA TYR A 23 -5.40 4.51 18.86
C TYR A 23 -6.53 3.86 19.66
N GLY A 24 -6.28 2.76 20.37
CA GLY A 24 -7.32 2.02 21.07
C GLY A 24 -8.31 1.34 20.12
N ILE A 25 -7.91 1.04 18.88
CA ILE A 25 -8.76 0.34 17.91
C ILE A 25 -8.60 -1.17 18.08
N THR A 26 -9.72 -1.88 18.26
CA THR A 26 -9.71 -3.34 18.31
C THR A 26 -10.20 -3.88 16.98
N PHE A 27 -9.35 -4.57 16.21
CA PHE A 27 -9.70 -5.11 14.91
C PHE A 27 -10.34 -6.50 15.03
N ASP A 28 -11.46 -6.71 14.34
CA ASP A 28 -12.13 -8.00 14.24
C ASP A 28 -11.40 -8.94 13.27
N VAL A 29 -11.82 -10.20 13.25
CA VAL A 29 -11.20 -11.24 12.42
C VAL A 29 -11.43 -10.96 10.93
N GLU A 30 -12.61 -10.46 10.57
CA GLU A 30 -12.99 -10.16 9.19
C GLU A 30 -12.10 -9.07 8.58
N THR A 31 -11.93 -7.95 9.29
CA THR A 31 -11.06 -6.83 8.87
C THR A 31 -9.61 -7.29 8.75
N ASN A 32 -9.11 -8.07 9.71
CA ASN A 32 -7.75 -8.60 9.62
C ASN A 32 -7.57 -9.55 8.43
N ALA A 33 -8.56 -10.39 8.12
CA ALA A 33 -8.54 -11.27 6.95
C ALA A 33 -8.56 -10.47 5.64
N ALA A 34 -9.46 -9.51 5.52
CA ALA A 34 -9.54 -8.62 4.36
C ALA A 34 -8.26 -7.79 4.16
N TRP A 35 -7.64 -7.31 5.24
CA TRP A 35 -6.33 -6.64 5.14
C TRP A 35 -5.23 -7.57 4.65
N ALA A 36 -5.21 -8.82 5.13
CA ALA A 36 -4.21 -9.81 4.71
C ALA A 36 -4.36 -10.14 3.23
N ASP A 37 -5.59 -10.41 2.78
CA ASP A 37 -5.91 -10.68 1.39
C ASP A 37 -5.59 -9.48 0.51
N PHE A 38 -5.94 -8.26 0.93
CA PHE A 38 -5.65 -7.05 0.16
C PHE A 38 -4.16 -6.81 0.00
N ILE A 39 -3.40 -6.89 1.09
CA ILE A 39 -1.95 -6.72 1.06
C ILE A 39 -1.32 -7.78 0.14
N HIS A 40 -1.78 -9.03 0.20
CA HIS A 40 -1.26 -10.08 -0.66
C HIS A 40 -1.65 -9.88 -2.13
N LEU A 41 -2.90 -9.51 -2.42
CA LEU A 41 -3.35 -9.18 -3.77
C LEU A 41 -2.49 -8.08 -4.40
N THR A 42 -2.21 -7.00 -3.64
CA THR A 42 -1.35 -5.91 -4.14
C THR A 42 0.07 -6.37 -4.44
N GLN A 43 0.61 -7.34 -3.71
CA GLN A 43 1.94 -7.92 -4.01
C GLN A 43 1.96 -8.65 -5.33
N ILE A 44 0.93 -9.46 -5.59
CA ILE A 44 0.83 -10.20 -6.84
C ILE A 44 0.65 -9.22 -8.00
N MET A 45 -0.17 -8.19 -7.81
CA MET A 45 -0.37 -7.16 -8.83
C MET A 45 0.93 -6.39 -9.10
N ASP A 46 1.64 -5.92 -8.07
CA ASP A 46 2.91 -5.20 -8.21
C ASP A 46 3.98 -6.06 -8.88
N ALA A 47 4.10 -7.34 -8.51
CA ALA A 47 5.02 -8.27 -9.17
C ALA A 47 4.69 -8.45 -10.67
N ALA A 48 3.40 -8.55 -11.02
CA ALA A 48 2.99 -8.63 -12.42
C ALA A 48 3.28 -7.33 -13.20
N LEU A 49 3.18 -6.17 -12.54
CA LEU A 49 3.54 -4.88 -13.10
C LEU A 49 5.06 -4.73 -13.33
N ASP A 50 5.87 -5.35 -12.48
CA ASP A 50 7.33 -5.35 -12.56
C ASP A 50 7.86 -6.35 -13.59
N ASP A 51 7.19 -7.49 -13.77
CA ASP A 51 7.55 -8.52 -14.76
C ASP A 51 7.19 -8.12 -16.20
N THR A 52 6.35 -7.09 -16.38
CA THR A 52 5.98 -6.62 -17.72
C THR A 52 7.04 -5.68 -18.30
N PRO A 53 7.68 -6.01 -19.44
CA PRO A 53 8.74 -5.19 -20.01
C PRO A 53 8.22 -3.82 -20.46
N GLY A 54 8.75 -2.74 -19.88
CA GLY A 54 8.43 -1.38 -20.29
C GLY A 54 7.20 -0.79 -19.60
N TRP A 55 6.50 0.11 -20.29
CA TRP A 55 5.32 0.77 -19.74
C TRP A 55 4.06 0.08 -20.22
N LEU A 56 3.20 -0.31 -19.29
CA LEU A 56 1.88 -0.82 -19.63
C LEU A 56 1.06 0.27 -20.32
N ASN A 57 0.53 -0.07 -21.48
CA ASN A 57 -0.48 0.73 -22.12
C ASN A 57 -1.83 0.58 -21.38
N GLU A 58 -2.85 1.31 -21.85
CA GLU A 58 -4.17 1.29 -21.21
C GLU A 58 -4.82 -0.09 -21.23
N GLN A 59 -4.75 -0.75 -22.38
CA GLN A 59 -5.36 -2.05 -22.58
C GLN A 59 -4.69 -3.12 -21.70
N GLU A 60 -3.36 -3.16 -21.63
CA GLU A 60 -2.64 -4.11 -20.79
C GLU A 60 -2.95 -3.89 -19.30
N SER A 61 -3.07 -2.63 -18.88
CA SER A 61 -3.48 -2.29 -17.51
C SER A 61 -4.90 -2.77 -17.20
N GLU A 62 -5.82 -2.64 -18.17
CA GLU A 62 -7.19 -3.16 -18.04
C GLU A 62 -7.24 -4.69 -18.02
N GLU A 63 -6.39 -5.37 -18.78
CA GLU A 63 -6.30 -6.83 -18.79
C GLU A 63 -5.77 -7.36 -17.45
N LEU A 64 -4.75 -6.72 -16.88
CA LEU A 64 -4.27 -7.06 -15.53
C LEU A 64 -5.36 -6.82 -14.48
N LEU A 65 -6.07 -5.70 -14.55
CA LEU A 65 -7.20 -5.42 -13.64
C LEU A 65 -8.30 -6.46 -13.77
N LYS A 66 -8.69 -6.82 -15.00
CA LYS A 66 -9.69 -7.86 -15.25
C LYS A 66 -9.25 -9.18 -14.64
N LYS A 67 -7.97 -9.55 -14.77
CA LYS A 67 -7.44 -10.79 -14.19
C LYS A 67 -7.49 -10.79 -12.66
N TYR A 68 -6.96 -9.74 -12.02
CA TYR A 68 -6.75 -9.74 -10.56
C TYR A 68 -7.97 -9.28 -9.75
N ILE A 69 -8.92 -8.59 -10.38
CA ILE A 69 -10.20 -8.19 -9.79
C ILE A 69 -11.34 -9.05 -10.35
N ASP A 70 -11.03 -10.17 -11.02
CA ASP A 70 -12.05 -11.12 -11.46
C ASP A 70 -12.75 -11.74 -10.23
N PRO A 71 -14.10 -11.77 -10.18
CA PRO A 71 -14.82 -12.37 -9.07
C PRO A 71 -14.43 -13.82 -8.76
N GLN A 72 -14.20 -14.66 -9.77
CA GLN A 72 -13.85 -16.07 -9.56
C GLN A 72 -12.42 -16.21 -9.03
N PHE A 73 -11.50 -15.39 -9.53
CA PHE A 73 -10.13 -15.31 -9.00
C PHE A 73 -10.13 -14.88 -7.53
N LEU A 74 -10.88 -13.83 -7.19
CA LEU A 74 -10.99 -13.37 -5.81
C LEU A 74 -11.65 -14.42 -4.91
N GLU A 75 -12.71 -15.09 -5.35
CA GLU A 75 -13.36 -16.16 -4.57
C GLU A 75 -12.38 -17.29 -4.23
N ALA A 76 -11.52 -17.67 -5.18
CA ALA A 76 -10.58 -18.78 -5.01
C ALA A 76 -9.36 -18.40 -4.16
N GLU A 77 -8.76 -17.24 -4.41
CA GLU A 77 -7.45 -16.87 -3.87
C GLU A 77 -7.51 -15.84 -2.73
N PHE A 78 -8.56 -15.01 -2.70
CA PHE A 78 -8.73 -13.85 -1.82
C PHE A 78 -10.18 -13.71 -1.33
N PRO A 79 -10.74 -14.75 -0.69
CA PRO A 79 -12.18 -14.84 -0.43
C PRO A 79 -12.73 -13.67 0.39
N SER A 80 -11.92 -13.04 1.25
CA SER A 80 -12.34 -11.88 2.05
C SER A 80 -12.57 -10.61 1.22
N LEU A 81 -12.12 -10.59 -0.04
CA LEU A 81 -12.31 -9.50 -1.00
C LEU A 81 -13.34 -9.82 -2.08
N ALA A 82 -13.86 -11.04 -2.10
CA ALA A 82 -14.79 -11.49 -3.12
C ALA A 82 -16.15 -10.77 -3.00
N PRO A 83 -16.85 -10.52 -4.11
CA PRO A 83 -18.15 -9.86 -4.09
C PRO A 83 -19.22 -10.68 -3.36
N SER A 84 -19.07 -12.01 -3.26
CA SER A 84 -19.95 -12.89 -2.48
C SER A 84 -19.89 -12.60 -0.98
N HIS A 85 -18.74 -12.16 -0.49
CA HIS A 85 -18.50 -11.83 0.91
C HIS A 85 -18.98 -10.41 1.23
N ASN A 86 -18.59 -9.43 0.41
CA ASN A 86 -19.00 -8.04 0.59
C ASN A 86 -19.01 -7.28 -0.76
N PRO A 87 -20.18 -7.15 -1.43
CA PRO A 87 -20.30 -6.50 -2.74
C PRO A 87 -19.84 -5.04 -2.73
N GLU A 88 -20.11 -4.30 -1.65
CA GLU A 88 -19.74 -2.89 -1.55
C GLU A 88 -18.22 -2.72 -1.44
N HIS A 89 -17.54 -3.57 -0.67
CA HIS A 89 -16.08 -3.59 -0.60
C HIS A 89 -15.48 -3.93 -1.97
N TYR A 90 -16.07 -4.87 -2.70
CA TYR A 90 -15.61 -5.23 -4.04
C TYR A 90 -15.70 -4.07 -5.04
N ASP A 91 -16.80 -3.32 -5.06
CA ASP A 91 -16.95 -2.17 -5.96
C ASP A 91 -15.94 -1.04 -5.65
N ARG A 92 -15.70 -0.81 -4.35
CA ARG A 92 -14.66 0.13 -3.88
C ARG A 92 -13.26 -0.35 -4.29
N LEU A 93 -12.95 -1.62 -4.05
CA LEU A 93 -11.68 -2.26 -4.44
C LEU A 93 -11.42 -2.09 -5.93
N LYS A 94 -12.40 -2.41 -6.78
CA LYS A 94 -12.30 -2.27 -8.24
C LYS A 94 -12.03 -0.84 -8.67
N THR A 95 -12.78 0.12 -8.13
CA THR A 95 -12.62 1.55 -8.43
C THR A 95 -11.22 2.05 -8.04
N MET A 96 -10.74 1.63 -6.88
CA MET A 96 -9.44 2.05 -6.37
C MET A 96 -8.27 1.36 -7.09
N ALA A 97 -8.42 0.09 -7.47
CA ALA A 97 -7.44 -0.63 -8.28
C ALA A 97 -7.28 0.03 -9.67
N GLN A 98 -8.38 0.41 -10.31
CA GLN A 98 -8.36 1.21 -11.55
C GLN A 98 -7.60 2.53 -11.38
N ARG A 99 -7.83 3.22 -10.26
CA ARG A 99 -7.13 4.47 -9.94
C ARG A 99 -5.64 4.24 -9.73
N LEU A 100 -5.23 3.19 -9.02
CA LEU A 100 -3.83 2.84 -8.82
C LEU A 100 -3.11 2.52 -10.13
N MET A 101 -3.74 1.76 -11.03
CA MET A 101 -3.16 1.46 -12.34
C MET A 101 -2.94 2.72 -13.19
N ARG A 102 -3.92 3.61 -13.22
CA ARG A 102 -3.77 4.92 -13.89
C ARG A 102 -2.65 5.75 -13.26
N LEU A 103 -2.55 5.73 -11.93
CA LEU A 103 -1.52 6.46 -11.22
C LEU A 103 -0.12 5.90 -11.50
N ASN A 104 0.04 4.58 -11.51
CA ASN A 104 1.29 3.91 -11.85
C ASN A 104 1.76 4.32 -13.26
N ARG A 105 0.85 4.35 -14.25
CA ARG A 105 1.15 4.87 -15.60
C ARG A 105 1.69 6.31 -15.55
N TYR A 106 1.03 7.20 -14.81
CA TYR A 106 1.51 8.59 -14.69
C TYR A 106 2.87 8.69 -13.98
N ILE A 107 3.14 7.83 -12.99
CA ILE A 107 4.44 7.73 -12.30
C ILE A 107 5.54 7.29 -13.27
N LYS A 108 5.28 6.25 -14.07
CA LYS A 108 6.25 5.71 -15.04
C LYS A 108 6.54 6.71 -16.17
N GLN A 109 5.56 7.49 -16.60
CA GLN A 109 5.65 8.43 -17.73
C GLN A 109 6.20 9.82 -17.36
N THR A 110 6.17 10.21 -16.09
CA THR A 110 6.60 11.57 -15.72
C THR A 110 8.12 11.67 -15.66
N SER A 111 8.65 12.78 -16.18
CA SER A 111 10.06 13.19 -16.05
C SER A 111 10.26 14.31 -15.02
N SER A 112 9.18 14.89 -14.48
CA SER A 112 9.26 15.96 -13.47
C SER A 112 9.42 15.36 -12.08
N HIS A 113 10.48 15.74 -11.38
CA HIS A 113 10.75 15.28 -10.02
C HIS A 113 9.63 15.67 -9.04
N GLU A 114 9.14 16.90 -9.12
CA GLU A 114 8.06 17.38 -8.24
C GLU A 114 6.76 16.61 -8.49
N ARG A 115 6.42 16.38 -9.77
CA ARG A 115 5.25 15.60 -10.15
C ARG A 115 5.39 14.15 -9.72
N TYR A 116 6.56 13.54 -9.92
CA TYR A 116 6.86 12.17 -9.50
C TYR A 116 6.64 11.98 -8.01
N VAL A 117 7.22 12.85 -7.17
CA VAL A 117 7.04 12.78 -5.72
C VAL A 117 5.57 12.95 -5.32
N SER A 118 4.86 13.90 -5.93
CA SER A 118 3.44 14.12 -5.66
C SER A 118 2.57 12.92 -6.04
N LEU A 119 2.87 12.27 -7.17
CA LEU A 119 2.18 11.06 -7.61
C LEU A 119 2.48 9.87 -6.70
N LYS A 120 3.74 9.69 -6.25
CA LYS A 120 4.09 8.64 -5.28
C LYS A 120 3.36 8.85 -3.95
N GLN A 121 3.24 10.09 -3.44
CA GLN A 121 2.42 10.35 -2.25
C GLN A 121 0.95 9.97 -2.46
N LEU A 122 0.39 10.33 -3.62
CA LEU A 122 -0.97 9.95 -3.97
C LEU A 122 -1.16 8.42 -4.02
N GLU A 123 -0.13 7.69 -4.44
CA GLU A 123 -0.12 6.22 -4.50
C GLU A 123 -0.19 5.64 -3.09
N GLY A 124 0.67 6.08 -2.18
CA GLY A 124 0.61 5.67 -0.77
C GLY A 124 -0.72 5.99 -0.10
N ARG A 125 -1.31 7.16 -0.41
CA ARG A 125 -2.66 7.52 0.03
C ARG A 125 -3.71 6.55 -0.49
N CYS A 126 -3.68 6.21 -1.78
CA CYS A 126 -4.61 5.27 -2.39
C CYS A 126 -4.51 3.89 -1.74
N TYR A 127 -3.30 3.33 -1.56
CA TYR A 127 -3.13 2.05 -0.86
C TYR A 127 -3.69 2.09 0.57
N ALA A 128 -3.39 3.15 1.34
CA ALA A 128 -3.90 3.27 2.70
C ALA A 128 -5.43 3.37 2.73
N GLN A 129 -6.03 4.12 1.80
CA GLN A 129 -7.49 4.20 1.67
C GLN A 129 -8.13 2.86 1.31
N MET A 130 -7.46 2.03 0.49
CA MET A 130 -7.97 0.70 0.14
C MET A 130 -7.98 -0.23 1.34
N ILE A 131 -6.89 -0.24 2.12
CA ILE A 131 -6.82 -0.99 3.38
C ILE A 131 -7.94 -0.55 4.33
N LEU A 132 -8.13 0.77 4.49
CA LEU A 132 -9.19 1.30 5.36
C LEU A 132 -10.60 0.97 4.86
N ALA A 133 -10.79 0.86 3.53
CA ALA A 133 -12.06 0.48 2.94
C ALA A 133 -12.44 -0.99 3.22
N CYS A 134 -11.49 -1.82 3.65
CA CYS A 134 -11.72 -3.20 4.08
C CYS A 134 -12.16 -3.32 5.56
N CYS A 135 -12.22 -2.21 6.32
CA CYS A 135 -12.69 -2.25 7.70
C CYS A 135 -14.19 -2.55 7.78
N SER A 136 -14.58 -3.42 8.71
CA SER A 136 -16.00 -3.65 9.02
C SER A 136 -16.67 -2.39 9.58
N GLN A 137 -18.00 -2.35 9.55
CA GLN A 137 -18.77 -1.26 10.13
C GLN A 137 -18.52 -1.11 11.64
N ASP A 138 -18.29 -2.21 12.35
CA ASP A 138 -17.99 -2.21 13.78
C ASP A 138 -16.65 -1.51 14.07
N ILE A 139 -15.64 -1.71 13.22
CA ILE A 139 -14.36 -0.98 13.31
C ILE A 139 -14.57 0.49 13.00
N MET A 140 -15.31 0.80 11.93
CA MET A 140 -15.59 2.16 11.50
C MET A 140 -16.37 2.96 12.55
N ALA A 141 -17.20 2.29 13.37
CA ALA A 141 -18.00 2.90 14.42
C ALA A 141 -17.21 3.21 15.71
N GLN A 142 -15.97 2.72 15.86
CA GLN A 142 -15.18 2.99 17.07
C GLN A 142 -14.81 4.48 17.18
N ALA A 143 -14.87 5.04 18.39
CA ALA A 143 -14.70 6.48 18.63
C ALA A 143 -13.39 7.07 18.08
N ASN A 144 -12.31 6.29 18.09
CA ASN A 144 -10.99 6.73 17.62
C ASN A 144 -10.73 6.42 16.14
N TYR A 145 -11.69 5.79 15.42
CA TYR A 145 -11.48 5.32 14.06
C TYR A 145 -11.10 6.45 13.11
N GLN A 146 -11.80 7.59 13.18
CA GLN A 146 -11.52 8.72 12.27
C GLN A 146 -10.09 9.26 12.46
N LYS A 147 -9.60 9.33 13.70
CA LYS A 147 -8.21 9.74 13.99
C LYS A 147 -7.24 8.71 13.43
N PHE A 148 -7.48 7.42 13.71
CA PHE A 148 -6.70 6.32 13.18
C PHE A 148 -6.62 6.36 11.64
N ALA A 149 -7.75 6.45 10.95
CA ALA A 149 -7.83 6.48 9.50
C ALA A 149 -7.05 7.66 8.89
N ASN A 150 -7.21 8.85 9.45
CA ASN A 150 -6.49 10.05 9.00
C ASN A 150 -4.97 9.90 9.16
N ASP A 151 -4.53 9.35 10.29
CA ASP A 151 -3.12 9.15 10.57
C ASP A 151 -2.55 7.97 9.74
N PHE A 152 -3.34 6.93 9.49
CA PHE A 152 -2.97 5.79 8.65
C PHE A 152 -2.74 6.21 7.18
N ILE A 153 -3.58 7.09 6.64
CA ILE A 153 -3.38 7.66 5.30
C ILE A 153 -2.02 8.39 5.20
N LYS A 154 -1.71 9.23 6.18
CA LYS A 154 -0.41 9.92 6.25
C LYS A 154 0.75 8.93 6.35
N LEU A 155 0.59 7.85 7.11
CA LEU A 155 1.60 6.79 7.18
C LEU A 155 1.79 6.09 5.83
N GLY A 156 0.73 5.88 5.06
CA GLY A 156 0.82 5.38 3.68
C GLY A 156 1.66 6.30 2.78
N GLU A 157 1.43 7.61 2.85
CA GLU A 157 2.23 8.61 2.14
C GLU A 157 3.71 8.62 2.59
N ALA A 158 3.97 8.50 3.89
CA ALA A 158 5.33 8.47 4.39
C ALA A 158 6.07 7.18 3.97
N GLY A 159 5.36 6.04 4.03
CA GLY A 159 5.88 4.72 3.68
C GLY A 159 6.26 4.64 2.21
N ILE A 160 5.39 5.07 1.30
CA ILE A 160 5.68 5.04 -0.14
C ILE A 160 6.83 5.98 -0.54
N LEU A 161 7.00 7.12 0.16
CA LEU A 161 8.14 8.01 -0.08
C LEU A 161 9.46 7.39 0.40
N PHE A 162 9.44 6.69 1.54
CA PHE A 162 10.59 5.97 2.04
C PHE A 162 10.96 4.77 1.15
N ASP A 163 9.95 4.09 0.62
CA ASP A 163 10.10 3.05 -0.38
C ASP A 163 10.76 3.59 -1.67
N THR A 164 10.21 4.69 -2.20
CA THR A 164 10.74 5.38 -3.39
C THR A 164 12.21 5.75 -3.22
N LEU A 165 12.62 6.20 -2.03
CA LEU A 165 14.01 6.55 -1.72
C LEU A 165 14.97 5.35 -1.94
N ILE A 166 14.52 4.15 -1.58
CA ILE A 166 15.31 2.92 -1.67
C ILE A 166 15.32 2.41 -3.13
N ASP A 167 14.16 2.41 -3.78
CA ASP A 167 13.98 1.68 -5.05
C ASP A 167 14.24 2.53 -6.30
N ASN A 168 14.09 3.85 -6.23
CA ASN A 168 14.19 4.72 -7.41
C ASN A 168 15.50 4.52 -8.21
N SER A 169 16.64 4.24 -7.55
CA SER A 169 17.89 3.89 -8.24
C SER A 169 17.78 2.67 -9.14
N ARG A 170 17.07 1.64 -8.68
CA ARG A 170 16.89 0.38 -9.39
C ARG A 170 15.89 0.59 -10.52
N ASP A 171 14.75 1.19 -10.21
CA ASP A 171 13.65 1.40 -11.15
C ASP A 171 14.08 2.31 -12.32
N PHE A 172 14.86 3.36 -12.04
CA PHE A 172 15.46 4.20 -13.08
C PHE A 172 16.43 3.43 -13.97
N ARG A 173 17.29 2.58 -13.38
CA ARG A 173 18.25 1.75 -14.15
C ARG A 173 17.55 0.72 -15.04
N ARG A 174 16.35 0.28 -14.66
CA ARG A 174 15.52 -0.65 -15.44
C ARG A 174 14.62 0.05 -16.46
N GLY A 175 14.57 1.39 -16.47
CA GLY A 175 13.69 2.17 -17.34
C GLY A 175 12.22 2.15 -16.92
N GLU A 176 11.92 1.68 -15.71
CA GLU A 176 10.57 1.64 -15.16
C GLU A 176 10.08 3.06 -14.79
N THR A 177 11.01 3.98 -14.49
CA THR A 177 10.73 5.41 -14.30
C THR A 177 11.74 6.27 -15.05
N GLN A 178 11.30 7.46 -15.49
CA GLN A 178 12.17 8.45 -16.13
C GLN A 178 12.91 9.35 -15.13
N VAL A 179 12.55 9.28 -13.83
CA VAL A 179 13.09 10.17 -12.80
C VAL A 179 14.25 9.51 -12.06
N LYS A 180 15.43 10.13 -12.12
CA LYS A 180 16.59 9.76 -11.30
C LYS A 180 16.74 10.74 -10.14
N LEU A 181 16.43 10.31 -8.94
CA LEU A 181 16.58 11.14 -7.75
C LEU A 181 18.06 11.36 -7.39
N SER A 182 18.47 12.62 -7.35
CA SER A 182 19.75 13.06 -6.80
C SER A 182 19.85 12.81 -5.29
N LEU A 183 21.07 12.86 -4.73
CA LEU A 183 21.27 12.75 -3.27
C LEU A 183 20.49 13.83 -2.51
N GLN A 184 20.46 15.07 -3.01
CA GLN A 184 19.73 16.16 -2.37
C GLN A 184 18.22 15.87 -2.33
N GLU A 185 17.65 15.31 -3.39
CA GLU A 185 16.23 14.97 -3.45
C GLU A 185 15.89 13.79 -2.56
N ARG A 186 16.78 12.80 -2.46
CA ARG A 186 16.68 11.71 -1.50
C ARG A 186 16.63 12.23 -0.06
N PHE A 187 17.50 13.17 0.30
CA PHE A 187 17.44 13.81 1.62
C PHE A 187 16.14 14.60 1.82
N ARG A 188 15.64 15.29 0.78
CA ARG A 188 14.32 15.96 0.84
C ARG A 188 13.19 14.96 1.07
N LEU A 189 13.22 13.77 0.44
CA LEU A 189 12.23 12.72 0.68
C LEU A 189 12.28 12.20 2.12
N ILE A 190 13.48 11.93 2.66
CA ILE A 190 13.65 11.55 4.07
C ILE A 190 13.05 12.62 4.98
N GLY A 191 13.36 13.90 4.74
CA GLY A 191 12.83 15.01 5.51
C GLY A 191 11.31 15.09 5.47
N ARG A 192 10.70 14.94 4.28
CA ARG A 192 9.24 14.92 4.11
C ARG A 192 8.59 13.74 4.84
N SER A 193 9.09 12.52 4.64
CA SER A 193 8.59 11.34 5.37
C SER A 193 8.71 11.50 6.87
N ALA A 194 9.83 12.04 7.37
CA ALA A 194 10.04 12.30 8.79
C ALA A 194 9.06 13.34 9.37
N ILE A 195 8.79 14.42 8.64
CA ILE A 195 7.79 15.44 9.03
C ILE A 195 6.41 14.80 9.14
N ILE A 196 6.00 14.00 8.16
CA ILE A 196 4.70 13.30 8.17
C ILE A 196 4.62 12.36 9.37
N MET A 197 5.64 11.51 9.57
CA MET A 197 5.69 10.57 10.69
C MET A 197 5.67 11.28 12.05
N LYS A 198 6.38 12.41 12.20
CA LYS A 198 6.35 13.23 13.42
C LYS A 198 4.98 13.86 13.65
N GLY A 199 4.26 14.24 12.58
CA GLY A 199 2.89 14.76 12.68
C GLY A 199 1.89 13.71 13.16
N VAL A 200 2.06 12.45 12.75
CA VAL A 200 1.23 11.32 13.21
C VAL A 200 1.59 10.91 14.64
N TYR A 201 2.89 10.89 14.95
CA TYR A 201 3.37 10.41 16.23
C TYR A 201 4.45 11.34 16.80
N PRO A 202 4.04 12.46 17.45
CA PRO A 202 4.97 13.51 17.90
C PRO A 202 5.95 13.03 18.99
N LYS A 203 5.64 11.92 19.67
CA LYS A 203 6.54 11.27 20.64
C LYS A 203 7.68 10.47 19.98
N LEU A 204 7.77 10.41 18.64
CA LEU A 204 8.96 9.96 17.91
C LEU A 204 10.09 10.99 18.05
N ILE A 205 10.67 11.10 19.24
CA ILE A 205 11.92 11.85 19.46
C ILE A 205 13.14 10.99 19.04
N ARG A 206 12.92 9.69 18.81
CA ARG A 206 13.85 8.78 18.12
C ARG A 206 13.03 7.88 17.20
N PRO A 207 13.38 7.69 15.92
CA PRO A 207 12.72 6.71 15.08
C PRO A 207 12.94 5.34 15.71
N LYS A 208 11.95 4.85 16.47
CA LYS A 208 11.98 3.47 16.94
C LYS A 208 11.97 2.59 15.68
N PRO A 209 12.65 1.44 15.70
CA PRO A 209 12.57 0.44 14.63
C PRO A 209 11.12 0.11 14.26
N LEU A 210 10.16 0.32 15.17
CA LEU A 210 8.72 0.10 15.04
C LEU A 210 7.95 1.07 14.10
N VAL A 211 8.46 2.28 13.89
CA VAL A 211 7.88 3.23 12.92
C VAL A 211 8.59 3.16 11.58
N ILE A 212 9.88 2.82 11.62
CA ILE A 212 10.60 2.31 10.44
C ILE A 212 9.88 1.06 9.97
N LEU A 213 9.84 -0.08 10.68
CA LEU A 213 8.54 -0.64 11.11
C LEU A 213 7.38 -0.52 10.13
N LEU A 214 6.34 0.18 10.58
CA LEU A 214 5.13 0.60 9.85
C LEU A 214 5.39 1.21 8.47
N ALA A 215 6.31 2.17 8.36
CA ALA A 215 6.62 2.84 7.09
C ALA A 215 7.33 1.91 6.08
N THR A 216 8.15 1.01 6.60
CA THR A 216 8.86 -0.04 5.88
C THR A 216 7.98 -1.25 5.76
N SER A 217 6.88 -1.43 6.49
CA SER A 217 6.08 -2.65 6.51
C SER A 217 4.84 -2.58 5.61
N VAL A 218 4.49 -1.38 5.14
CA VAL A 218 3.86 -1.26 3.81
C VAL A 218 4.73 -1.97 2.76
N LYS A 219 6.07 -1.92 2.87
CA LYS A 219 7.02 -2.59 1.96
C LYS A 219 7.54 -3.97 2.43
N VAL A 220 7.74 -4.24 3.72
CA VAL A 220 8.25 -5.53 4.23
C VAL A 220 7.17 -6.59 4.09
N ALA A 221 5.89 -6.18 4.06
CA ALA A 221 4.84 -6.97 3.47
C ALA A 221 5.20 -7.38 2.03
N LEU A 222 5.57 -6.43 1.17
CA LEU A 222 5.88 -6.59 -0.26
C LEU A 222 7.23 -7.28 -0.60
N ASP A 223 8.27 -7.21 0.24
CA ASP A 223 9.66 -7.33 -0.28
C ASP A 223 10.50 -8.52 0.26
N ARG A 224 9.90 -9.54 0.90
CA ARG A 224 10.67 -10.69 1.43
C ARG A 224 10.05 -12.05 1.16
N THR A 225 10.07 -12.43 -0.12
CA THR A 225 10.18 -13.81 -0.63
C THR A 225 10.90 -13.77 -1.98
N LYS A 226 12.21 -13.56 -1.93
CA LYS A 226 13.13 -14.16 -2.90
C LYS A 226 13.97 -15.18 -2.15
#